data_AF-A0A969WVF8-F1
#
_entry.id   AF-A0A969WVF8-F1
#
_cell.length_a   1.000
_cell.length_b   1.000
_cell.length_c   1.000
_cell.angle_alpha   90.00
_cell.angle_beta   90.00
_cell.angle_gamma   90.00
#
_symmetry.space_group_name_H-M   'P 1'
#
loop_
_entity.id
_entity.type
_entity.pdbx_description
1 polymer ?
#
loop_
_entity_poly.entity_id
_entity_poly.type
_entity_poly.pdbx_seq_one_letter_code
_entity_poly.pdbx_strand_id
1 'polypeptide(L)'
;MKSFSKAVLIMLVGSLLLLITLFMPFASAKDDQKEYLQEYPDEMFSVEYDMTNEEAINISLFDFGKLYSQTGDSTDIIYVLFIAAFAAFAILTLLFSLLRKPIATIIFTLLSFGVFRIIIWDFTEKGVIASDYYDLGIAQYFCYLGAVIVLVGAIYLWRIKRKLRKESTAANAS
;
A
#
# COMPACT_ATOMS: atom_id res chain seq x y z
N MET A 1 4.35 30.06 -7.13
CA MET A 1 5.34 28.98 -6.85
C MET A 1 5.07 28.24 -5.54
N LYS A 2 4.94 28.92 -4.38
CA LYS A 2 4.69 28.30 -3.05
C LYS A 2 3.54 27.28 -3.00
N SER A 3 2.38 27.58 -3.60
CA SER A 3 1.22 26.67 -3.61
C SER A 3 1.46 25.38 -4.39
N PHE A 4 2.32 25.42 -5.41
CA PHE A 4 2.66 24.26 -6.23
C PHE A 4 3.55 23.29 -5.46
N SER A 5 4.54 23.82 -4.72
CA SER A 5 5.43 23.03 -3.86
C SER A 5 4.66 22.34 -2.73
N LYS A 6 3.65 23.01 -2.14
CA LYS A 6 2.78 22.41 -1.12
C LYS A 6 2.01 21.21 -1.65
N ALA A 7 1.43 21.33 -2.84
CA ALA A 7 0.67 20.23 -3.46
C ALA A 7 1.54 19.00 -3.70
N VAL A 8 2.77 19.21 -4.19
CA VAL A 8 3.75 18.13 -4.39
C VAL A 8 4.12 17.49 -3.07
N LEU A 9 4.42 18.27 -2.03
CA LEU A 9 4.79 17.73 -0.72
C LEU A 9 3.68 16.86 -0.12
N ILE A 10 2.42 17.29 -0.22
CA ILE A 10 1.25 16.49 0.20
C ILE A 10 1.22 15.15 -0.53
N MET A 11 1.35 15.16 -1.87
CA MET A 11 1.36 13.92 -2.65
C MET A 11 2.53 13.01 -2.26
N LEU A 12 3.72 13.56 -2.02
CA LEU A 12 4.89 12.79 -1.61
C LEU A 12 4.64 12.07 -0.28
N VAL A 13 4.14 12.79 0.73
CA VAL A 13 3.79 12.20 2.03
C VAL A 13 2.80 11.06 1.86
N GLY A 14 1.72 11.26 1.10
CA GLY A 14 0.73 10.21 0.86
C GLY A 14 1.31 9.00 0.11
N SER A 15 2.16 9.23 -0.90
CA SER A 15 2.76 8.15 -1.68
C SER A 15 3.81 7.36 -0.89
N LEU A 16 4.51 8.00 0.06
CA LEU A 16 5.38 7.32 1.00
C LEU A 16 4.58 6.46 1.97
N LEU A 17 3.43 6.93 2.46
CA LEU A 17 2.53 6.12 3.28
C LEU A 17 2.02 4.88 2.53
N LEU A 18 1.71 5.00 1.23
CA LEU A 18 1.35 3.85 0.40
C LEU A 18 2.50 2.84 0.28
N LEU A 19 3.75 3.28 0.18
CA LEU A 19 4.90 2.37 0.16
C LEU A 19 5.14 1.72 1.52
N ILE A 20 5.05 2.49 2.59
CA ILE A 20 5.21 1.99 3.97
C ILE A 20 4.17 0.90 4.27
N THR A 21 2.98 0.96 3.67
CA THR A 21 1.93 -0.06 3.79
C THR A 21 2.45 -1.48 3.54
N LEU A 22 3.41 -1.69 2.63
CA LEU A 22 3.98 -3.03 2.36
C LEU A 22 4.61 -3.66 3.61
N PHE A 23 5.20 -2.84 4.46
CA PHE A 23 6.00 -3.24 5.60
C PHE A 23 5.25 -3.13 6.93
N MET A 24 4.07 -2.50 6.92
CA MET A 24 3.23 -2.46 8.11
C MET A 24 2.53 -3.82 8.31
N PRO A 25 2.18 -4.18 9.56
CA PRO A 25 1.40 -5.37 9.86
C PRO A 25 0.11 -5.40 9.03
N PHE A 26 0.04 -6.37 8.12
CA PHE A 26 -1.11 -6.61 7.26
C PHE A 26 -2.07 -7.60 7.90
N ALA A 27 -1.52 -8.62 8.55
CA ALA A 27 -2.23 -9.54 9.43
C ALA A 27 -1.63 -9.43 10.84
N SER A 28 -2.48 -9.46 11.85
CA SER A 28 -2.06 -9.47 13.26
C SER A 28 -2.73 -10.61 14.00
N ALA A 29 -1.96 -11.40 14.75
CA ALA A 29 -2.45 -12.54 15.50
C ALA A 29 -3.45 -12.12 16.59
N LYS A 30 -4.45 -12.97 16.83
CA LYS A 30 -5.59 -12.71 17.72
C LYS A 30 -5.54 -13.56 18.99
N ASP A 31 -6.02 -12.99 20.10
CA ASP A 31 -6.33 -13.67 21.37
C ASP A 31 -5.35 -14.80 21.72
N ASP A 32 -5.83 -16.04 21.82
CA ASP A 32 -5.09 -17.23 22.22
C ASP A 32 -3.91 -17.53 21.28
N GLN A 33 -4.05 -17.28 19.98
CA GLN A 33 -2.96 -17.46 19.01
C GLN A 33 -1.83 -16.48 19.31
N LYS A 34 -2.16 -15.23 19.65
CA LYS A 34 -1.16 -14.23 20.00
C LYS A 34 -0.44 -14.59 21.30
N GLU A 35 -1.18 -15.07 22.31
CA GLU A 35 -0.60 -15.50 23.59
C GLU A 35 0.37 -16.67 23.40
N TYR A 36 -0.03 -17.67 22.62
CA TYR A 36 0.83 -18.80 22.26
C TYR A 36 2.12 -18.37 21.55
N LEU A 37 2.01 -17.51 20.52
CA LEU A 37 3.18 -17.02 19.77
C LEU A 37 4.12 -16.18 20.64
N GLN A 38 3.58 -15.48 21.64
CA GLN A 38 4.37 -14.68 22.59
C GLN A 38 5.05 -15.52 23.67
N GLU A 39 4.49 -16.68 24.03
CA GLU A 39 5.08 -17.60 25.00
C GLU A 39 6.33 -18.29 24.46
N TYR A 40 6.38 -18.54 23.15
CA TYR A 40 7.47 -19.22 22.45
C TYR A 40 8.05 -18.38 21.29
N PRO A 41 8.56 -17.17 21.53
CA PRO A 41 8.85 -16.19 20.47
C PRO A 41 9.96 -16.65 19.50
N ASP A 42 10.96 -17.37 20.01
CA ASP A 42 12.09 -17.88 19.24
C ASP A 42 11.79 -19.21 18.52
N GLU A 43 10.64 -19.85 18.79
CA GLU A 43 10.25 -21.07 18.09
C GLU A 43 9.83 -20.75 16.65
N MET A 44 10.10 -21.71 15.76
CA MET A 44 9.80 -21.57 14.34
C MET A 44 8.31 -21.77 14.10
N PHE A 45 7.61 -20.70 13.74
CA PHE A 45 6.24 -20.77 13.23
C PHE A 45 6.18 -21.56 11.92
N SER A 46 7.16 -21.34 11.05
CA SER A 46 7.43 -22.20 9.91
C SER A 46 8.91 -22.36 9.66
N VAL A 47 9.37 -23.61 9.72
CA VAL A 47 10.74 -24.01 9.38
C VAL A 47 11.05 -23.78 7.90
N GLU A 48 10.05 -23.90 7.03
CA GLU A 48 10.20 -23.76 5.58
C GLU A 48 10.46 -22.31 5.15
N TYR A 49 9.91 -21.35 5.89
CA TYR A 49 9.94 -19.92 5.51
C TYR A 49 10.86 -19.06 6.38
N ASP A 50 11.63 -19.71 7.27
CA ASP A 50 12.53 -19.04 8.23
C ASP A 50 11.80 -17.94 9.01
N MET A 51 10.62 -18.27 9.55
CA MET A 51 9.74 -17.35 10.27
C MET A 51 9.54 -17.81 11.70
N THR A 52 9.89 -16.95 12.65
CA THR A 52 9.69 -17.20 14.07
C THR A 52 8.26 -16.86 14.50
N ASN A 53 7.86 -17.34 15.67
CA ASN A 53 6.58 -16.98 16.26
C ASN A 53 6.47 -15.48 16.53
N GLU A 54 7.55 -14.81 16.91
CA GLU A 54 7.57 -13.35 17.08
C GLU A 54 7.17 -12.62 15.78
N GLU A 55 7.74 -13.04 14.65
CA GLU A 55 7.44 -12.49 13.32
C GLU A 55 6.01 -12.82 12.89
N ALA A 56 5.52 -14.01 13.23
CA ALA A 56 4.16 -14.44 12.93
C ALA A 56 3.09 -13.63 13.68
N ILE A 57 3.42 -12.94 14.78
CA ILE A 57 2.44 -12.08 15.47
C ILE A 57 1.95 -10.94 14.55
N ASN A 58 2.82 -10.40 13.70
CA ASN A 58 2.52 -9.26 12.85
C ASN A 58 3.13 -9.43 11.46
N ILE A 59 2.39 -10.07 10.57
CA ILE A 59 2.86 -10.42 9.23
C ILE A 59 2.55 -9.26 8.28
N SER A 60 3.58 -8.74 7.61
CA SER A 60 3.43 -7.68 6.60
C SER A 60 3.12 -8.26 5.21
N LEU A 61 2.67 -7.42 4.26
CA LEU A 61 2.52 -7.85 2.86
C LEU A 61 3.85 -8.25 2.23
N PHE A 62 4.95 -7.65 2.67
CA PHE A 62 6.28 -8.03 2.23
C PHE A 62 6.63 -9.46 2.68
N ASP A 63 6.30 -9.82 3.91
CA ASP A 63 6.56 -11.16 4.45
C ASP A 63 5.72 -12.21 3.74
N PHE A 64 4.43 -11.92 3.46
CA PHE A 64 3.61 -12.76 2.60
C PHE A 64 4.23 -12.93 1.20
N GLY A 65 4.76 -11.84 0.62
CA GLY A 65 5.45 -11.90 -0.67
C GLY A 65 6.68 -12.82 -0.65
N LYS A 66 7.47 -12.79 0.42
CA LYS A 66 8.61 -13.68 0.62
C LYS A 66 8.14 -15.14 0.78
N LEU A 67 7.16 -15.38 1.63
CA LEU A 67 6.59 -16.71 1.91
C LEU A 67 6.08 -17.37 0.62
N TYR A 68 5.22 -16.69 -0.13
CA TYR A 68 4.67 -17.20 -1.39
C TYR A 68 5.68 -17.30 -2.53
N SER A 69 6.82 -16.59 -2.46
CA SER A 69 7.87 -16.73 -3.47
C SER A 69 8.70 -18.00 -3.31
N GLN A 70 8.72 -18.59 -2.12
CA GLN A 70 9.56 -19.74 -1.77
C GLN A 70 8.90 -21.08 -2.09
N THR A 71 7.56 -21.14 -2.16
CA THR A 71 6.80 -22.36 -2.42
C THR A 71 6.86 -22.83 -3.88
N GLY A 72 6.94 -21.88 -4.84
CA GLY A 72 6.96 -22.19 -6.27
C GLY A 72 5.62 -22.70 -6.83
N ASP A 73 4.56 -22.74 -6.02
CA ASP A 73 3.25 -23.22 -6.42
C ASP A 73 2.50 -22.21 -7.30
N SER A 74 1.75 -22.71 -8.28
CA SER A 74 1.06 -21.89 -9.28
C SER A 74 0.05 -20.90 -8.71
N THR A 75 -0.55 -21.20 -7.55
CA THR A 75 -1.50 -20.31 -6.86
C THR A 75 -0.76 -19.20 -6.09
N ASP A 76 0.43 -19.49 -5.58
CA ASP A 76 1.23 -18.58 -4.77
C ASP A 76 1.91 -17.50 -5.61
N ILE A 77 2.26 -17.84 -6.85
CA ILE A 77 2.76 -16.88 -7.85
C ILE A 77 1.76 -15.74 -8.08
N ILE A 78 0.45 -16.01 -8.04
CA ILE A 78 -0.58 -14.98 -8.24
C ILE A 78 -0.53 -13.94 -7.11
N TYR A 79 -0.26 -14.36 -5.86
CA TYR A 79 -0.12 -13.44 -4.73
C TYR A 79 1.11 -12.57 -4.84
N VAL A 80 2.25 -13.18 -5.19
CA VAL A 80 3.48 -12.43 -5.46
C VAL A 80 3.24 -11.38 -6.54
N LEU A 81 2.48 -11.72 -7.60
CA LEU A 81 2.11 -10.79 -8.65
C LEU A 81 1.22 -9.65 -8.15
N PHE A 82 0.22 -9.91 -7.31
CA PHE A 82 -0.62 -8.84 -6.75
C PHE A 82 0.17 -7.92 -5.80
N ILE A 83 1.01 -8.48 -4.94
CA ILE A 83 1.87 -7.70 -4.03
C ILE A 83 2.87 -6.86 -4.84
N ALA A 84 3.51 -7.45 -5.85
CA ALA A 84 4.40 -6.74 -6.75
C ALA A 84 3.67 -5.66 -7.55
N ALA A 85 2.44 -5.91 -8.02
CA ALA A 85 1.62 -4.92 -8.71
C ALA A 85 1.26 -3.75 -7.80
N PHE A 86 0.87 -4.02 -6.55
CA PHE A 86 0.64 -2.99 -5.54
C PHE A 86 1.89 -2.11 -5.35
N ALA A 87 3.05 -2.75 -5.13
CA ALA A 87 4.33 -2.06 -4.95
C ALA A 87 4.69 -1.22 -6.19
N ALA A 88 4.57 -1.78 -7.39
CA ALA A 88 4.84 -1.10 -8.65
C ALA A 88 3.95 0.14 -8.82
N PHE A 89 2.65 0.03 -8.55
CA PHE A 89 1.73 1.16 -8.63
C PHE A 89 1.99 2.22 -7.55
N ALA A 90 2.39 1.82 -6.35
CA ALA A 90 2.79 2.77 -5.30
C ALA A 90 4.08 3.53 -5.69
N ILE A 91 5.07 2.85 -6.27
CA ILE A 91 6.30 3.47 -6.78
C ILE A 91 5.98 4.43 -7.94
N LEU A 92 5.13 4.01 -8.88
CA LEU A 92 4.68 4.88 -9.98
C LEU A 92 3.91 6.10 -9.47
N THR A 93 3.10 5.93 -8.42
CA THR A 93 2.41 7.04 -7.76
C THR A 93 3.41 8.06 -7.19
N LEU A 94 4.45 7.59 -6.50
CA LEU A 94 5.54 8.44 -5.99
C LEU A 94 6.28 9.14 -7.15
N LEU A 95 6.64 8.40 -8.20
CA LEU A 95 7.32 8.93 -9.39
C LEU A 95 6.50 10.03 -10.06
N PHE A 96 5.21 9.81 -10.32
CA PHE A 96 4.36 10.82 -10.96
C PHE A 96 4.06 12.01 -10.06
N SER A 97 4.08 11.81 -8.74
CA SER A 97 4.03 12.91 -7.76
C SER A 97 5.26 13.82 -7.89
N LEU A 98 6.46 13.24 -8.02
CA LEU A 98 7.72 13.98 -8.29
C LEU A 98 7.70 14.67 -9.65
N LEU A 99 7.22 13.98 -10.70
CA LEU A 99 7.08 14.53 -12.05
C LEU A 99 5.93 15.55 -12.17
N ARG A 100 5.19 15.81 -11.09
CA ARG A 100 4.07 16.77 -11.04
C ARG A 100 3.00 16.43 -12.09
N LYS A 101 2.71 15.15 -12.31
CA LYS A 101 1.71 14.66 -13.27
C LYS A 101 0.44 14.21 -12.52
N PRO A 102 -0.43 15.15 -12.07
CA PRO A 102 -1.51 14.83 -11.13
C PRO A 102 -2.52 13.81 -11.66
N ILE A 103 -2.79 13.78 -12.96
CA ILE A 103 -3.72 12.80 -13.56
C ILE A 103 -3.14 11.38 -13.45
N ALA A 104 -1.87 11.21 -13.80
CA ALA A 104 -1.19 9.92 -13.68
C ALA A 104 -1.12 9.49 -12.20
N THR A 105 -0.76 10.41 -11.30
CA THR A 105 -0.77 10.15 -9.85
C THR A 105 -2.12 9.63 -9.36
N ILE A 106 -3.24 10.24 -9.76
CA ILE A 106 -4.59 9.78 -9.39
C ILE A 106 -4.84 8.36 -9.89
N ILE A 107 -4.54 8.08 -11.16
CA ILE A 107 -4.78 6.76 -11.75
C ILE A 107 -3.99 5.68 -11.00
N PHE A 108 -2.69 5.86 -10.80
CA PHE A 108 -1.87 4.87 -10.11
C PHE A 108 -2.19 4.73 -8.63
N THR A 109 -2.66 5.80 -7.98
CA THR A 109 -3.19 5.71 -6.60
C THR A 109 -4.42 4.82 -6.54
N LEU A 110 -5.37 4.99 -7.45
CA LEU A 110 -6.58 4.19 -7.51
C LEU A 110 -6.28 2.73 -7.87
N LEU A 111 -5.32 2.48 -8.77
CA LEU A 111 -4.87 1.12 -9.10
C LEU A 111 -4.21 0.44 -7.89
N SER A 112 -3.31 1.14 -7.20
CA SER A 112 -2.67 0.64 -5.97
C SER A 112 -3.72 0.32 -4.90
N PHE A 113 -4.64 1.25 -4.63
CA PHE A 113 -5.74 1.02 -3.69
C PHE A 113 -6.64 -0.15 -4.11
N GLY A 114 -6.98 -0.25 -5.40
CA GLY A 114 -7.80 -1.33 -5.94
C GLY A 114 -7.14 -2.70 -5.75
N VAL A 115 -5.85 -2.84 -6.09
CA VAL A 115 -5.11 -4.09 -5.86
C VAL A 115 -5.06 -4.44 -4.38
N PHE A 116 -4.79 -3.48 -3.50
CA PHE A 116 -4.78 -3.72 -2.06
C PHE A 116 -6.13 -4.23 -1.54
N ARG A 117 -7.25 -3.68 -2.06
CA ARG A 117 -8.60 -4.16 -1.72
C ARG A 117 -8.88 -5.56 -2.25
N ILE A 118 -8.38 -5.90 -3.44
CA ILE A 118 -8.47 -7.27 -3.99
C ILE A 118 -7.73 -8.26 -3.10
N ILE A 119 -6.50 -7.91 -2.65
CA ILE A 119 -5.72 -8.75 -1.75
C ILE A 119 -6.48 -8.99 -0.44
N ILE A 120 -6.98 -7.93 0.21
CA ILE A 120 -7.78 -8.07 1.45
C ILE A 120 -8.97 -8.98 1.23
N TRP A 121 -9.71 -8.78 0.14
CA TRP A 121 -10.91 -9.55 -0.15
C TRP A 121 -10.58 -11.04 -0.33
N ASP A 122 -9.59 -11.38 -1.16
CA ASP A 122 -9.19 -12.77 -1.40
C ASP A 122 -8.65 -13.47 -0.13
N PHE A 123 -7.84 -12.77 0.66
CA PHE A 123 -7.29 -13.31 1.92
C PHE A 123 -8.39 -13.53 2.97
N THR A 124 -9.41 -12.67 2.99
CA THR A 124 -10.59 -12.83 3.86
C THR A 124 -11.41 -14.04 3.45
N GLU A 125 -11.66 -14.23 2.15
CA GLU A 125 -12.42 -15.38 1.65
C GLU A 125 -11.71 -16.72 1.91
N LYS A 126 -10.38 -16.73 1.89
CA LYS A 126 -9.57 -17.92 2.17
C LYS A 126 -9.28 -18.14 3.66
N GLY A 127 -9.74 -17.26 4.54
CA GLY A 127 -9.50 -17.36 5.98
C GLY A 127 -8.04 -17.16 6.40
N VAL A 128 -7.22 -16.53 5.55
CA VAL A 128 -5.84 -16.15 5.91
C VAL A 128 -5.87 -14.97 6.90
N ILE A 129 -6.83 -14.05 6.72
CA ILE A 129 -7.11 -12.93 7.63
C ILE A 129 -8.61 -12.88 7.94
N ALA A 130 -8.97 -12.23 9.04
CA ALA A 130 -10.32 -12.27 9.61
C ALA A 130 -10.80 -13.72 9.87
N SER A 131 -9.86 -14.54 10.35
CA SER A 131 -10.10 -15.91 10.82
C SER A 131 -10.04 -15.95 12.34
N ASP A 132 -10.18 -17.14 12.93
CA ASP A 132 -10.04 -17.33 14.37
C ASP A 132 -8.62 -17.00 14.87
N TYR A 133 -7.62 -16.98 13.98
CA TYR A 133 -6.20 -16.82 14.31
C TYR A 133 -5.65 -15.42 14.02
N TYR A 134 -6.15 -14.73 12.98
CA TYR A 134 -5.60 -13.46 12.51
C TYR A 134 -6.68 -12.45 12.16
N ASP A 135 -6.50 -11.22 12.64
CA ASP A 135 -7.29 -10.06 12.26
C ASP A 135 -6.55 -9.18 11.23
N LEU A 136 -7.29 -8.27 10.60
CA LEU A 136 -6.74 -7.24 9.73
C LEU A 136 -5.81 -6.30 10.52
N GLY A 137 -4.54 -6.25 10.12
CA GLY A 137 -3.53 -5.42 10.73
C GLY A 137 -3.67 -3.93 10.40
N ILE A 138 -2.72 -3.13 10.90
CA ILE A 138 -2.74 -1.67 10.78
C ILE A 138 -2.47 -1.16 9.35
N ALA A 139 -1.90 -1.99 8.47
CA ALA A 139 -1.55 -1.62 7.09
C ALA A 139 -2.74 -1.03 6.31
N GLN A 140 -3.97 -1.49 6.59
CA GLN A 140 -5.17 -0.94 5.95
C GLN A 140 -5.33 0.57 6.17
N TYR A 141 -5.02 1.07 7.37
CA TYR A 141 -5.15 2.48 7.69
C TYR A 141 -4.09 3.30 6.98
N PHE A 142 -2.86 2.78 6.88
CA PHE A 142 -1.78 3.41 6.11
C PHE A 142 -2.15 3.50 4.62
N CYS A 143 -2.70 2.44 4.05
CA CYS A 143 -3.15 2.44 2.66
C CYS A 143 -4.23 3.50 2.43
N TYR A 144 -5.24 3.55 3.30
CA TYR A 144 -6.40 4.43 3.13
C TYR A 144 -6.00 5.90 3.32
N LEU A 145 -5.25 6.20 4.37
CA LEU A 145 -4.75 7.55 4.63
C LEU A 145 -3.80 7.99 3.52
N GLY A 146 -2.87 7.13 3.11
CA GLY A 146 -1.96 7.39 2.00
C GLY A 146 -2.72 7.75 0.73
N ALA A 147 -3.69 6.92 0.32
CA ALA A 147 -4.50 7.16 -0.88
C ALA A 147 -5.26 8.49 -0.81
N VAL A 148 -5.94 8.78 0.30
CA VAL A 148 -6.70 10.03 0.48
C VAL A 148 -5.78 11.25 0.38
N ILE A 149 -4.61 11.22 1.05
CA ILE A 149 -3.64 12.31 1.04
C ILE A 149 -3.12 12.55 -0.39
N VAL A 150 -2.77 11.48 -1.12
CA VAL A 150 -2.31 11.61 -2.52
C VAL A 150 -3.40 12.23 -3.40
N LEU A 151 -4.64 11.76 -3.29
CA LEU A 151 -5.75 12.26 -4.09
C LEU A 151 -6.02 13.75 -3.82
N VAL A 152 -6.02 14.17 -2.56
CA VAL A 152 -6.17 15.59 -2.18
C VAL A 152 -5.04 16.43 -2.78
N GLY A 153 -3.78 15.98 -2.64
CA GLY A 153 -2.62 16.66 -3.21
C GLY A 153 -2.69 16.77 -4.74
N ALA A 154 -3.09 15.69 -5.41
CA ALA A 154 -3.17 15.63 -6.87
C ALA A 154 -4.30 16.49 -7.43
N ILE A 155 -5.49 16.48 -6.81
CA ILE A 155 -6.62 17.35 -7.18
C ILE A 155 -6.24 18.82 -6.99
N TYR A 156 -5.57 19.14 -5.89
CA TYR A 156 -5.10 20.50 -5.62
C TYR A 156 -4.10 20.97 -6.70
N LEU A 157 -3.12 20.13 -7.04
CA LEU A 157 -2.15 20.43 -8.11
C LEU A 157 -2.83 20.59 -9.49
N TRP A 158 -3.79 19.72 -9.80
CA TRP A 158 -4.55 19.78 -11.05
C TRP A 158 -5.34 21.07 -11.19
N ARG A 159 -5.99 21.53 -10.12
CA ARG A 159 -6.71 22.83 -10.10
C ARG A 159 -5.76 24.00 -10.37
N ILE A 160 -4.59 24.02 -9.75
CA ILE A 160 -3.58 25.07 -9.99
C ILE A 160 -3.16 25.09 -11.46
N LYS A 161 -2.83 23.92 -12.04
CA LYS A 161 -2.46 23.82 -13.46
C LYS A 161 -3.56 24.28 -14.41
N ARG A 162 -4.83 23.96 -14.11
CA ARG A 162 -5.97 24.41 -14.92
C ARG A 162 -6.16 25.93 -14.90
N LYS A 163 -5.98 26.58 -13.75
CA LYS A 163 -6.08 28.05 -13.64
C LYS A 163 -5.01 28.74 -14.47
N LEU A 164 -3.74 28.34 -14.31
CA LEU A 164 -2.62 28.90 -15.06
C LEU A 164 -2.80 28.76 -16.58
N ARG A 165 -3.30 27.61 -17.04
CA ARG A 165 -3.57 27.39 -18.47
C ARG A 165 -4.65 28.33 -19.01
N LYS A 166 -5.70 28.61 -18.23
CA LYS A 166 -6.77 29.54 -18.65
C LYS A 166 -6.25 30.98 -18.74
N GLU A 167 -5.46 31.41 -17.75
CA GLU A 167 -4.85 32.74 -17.73
C GLU A 167 -3.90 32.96 -18.92
N SER A 168 -3.07 31.95 -19.27
CA SER A 168 -2.20 32.04 -20.44
C SER A 168 -2.96 32.09 -21.77
N THR A 169 -4.07 31.36 -21.89
CA THR A 169 -4.89 31.40 -23.11
C THR A 169 -5.61 32.73 -23.26
N ALA A 170 -6.06 33.35 -22.15
CA ALA A 170 -6.67 34.68 -22.18
C ALA A 170 -5.66 35.78 -22.55
N ALA A 171 -4.43 35.71 -22.04
CA ALA A 171 -3.37 36.67 -22.36
C ALA A 171 -2.87 36.60 -23.81
N ASN A 172 -2.93 35.43 -24.46
CA ASN A 172 -2.56 35.27 -25.87
C ASN A 172 -3.67 35.69 -26.85
N ALA A 173 -4.89 35.97 -26.35
CA ALA A 173 -6.05 36.36 -27.15
C ALA A 173 -6.35 37.87 -27.11
N SER A 174 -5.61 38.65 -26.31
CA SER A 174 -5.64 40.11 -26.19
C SER A 174 -4.46 40.75 -26.90
#